data_AF-K9SU39-F1
#
_entry.id   AF-K9SU39-F1
#
_cell.length_a   1.000
_cell.length_b   1.000
_cell.length_c   1.000
_cell.angle_alpha   90.00
_cell.angle_beta   90.00
_cell.angle_gamma   90.00
#
_symmetry.space_group_name_H-M   'P 1'
#
loop_
_entity.id
_entity.type
_entity.pdbx_description
1 polymer ?
#
loop_
_entity_poly.entity_id
_entity_poly.type
_entity_poly.pdbx_seq_one_letter_code
_entity_poly.pdbx_strand_id
1 'polypeptide(L)'
;MSSPISQCLNPECLSQNQFSIKFCVKCGHKLLLGDRYLASKIIGSGGFGGTFLAVDEQKPSKPKCVIKQFFPQAQGTDNAEKAKQLFDKEAIEPVSYLMSSNSF
;
A
#
# COMPACT_ATOMS: atom_id res chain seq x y z
N MET A 1 -18.23 -4.35 -18.84
CA MET A 1 -16.79 -4.08 -18.57
C MET A 1 -16.72 -3.37 -17.23
N SER A 2 -16.13 -4.00 -16.21
CA SER A 2 -16.04 -3.40 -14.87
C SER A 2 -15.06 -2.22 -14.92
N SER A 3 -15.51 -1.03 -14.53
CA SER A 3 -14.64 0.14 -14.43
C SER A 3 -13.44 -0.18 -13.52
N PRO A 4 -12.23 0.27 -13.86
CA PRO A 4 -11.09 0.07 -12.98
C PRO A 4 -11.36 0.76 -11.63
N ILE A 5 -11.02 0.06 -10.55
CA ILE A 5 -11.18 0.53 -9.17
C ILE A 5 -9.81 0.69 -8.51
N SER A 6 -9.75 1.61 -7.56
CA SER A 6 -8.57 1.84 -6.72
C SER A 6 -8.90 1.60 -5.26
N GLN A 7 -7.96 0.96 -4.57
CA GLN A 7 -8.02 0.62 -3.16
C GLN A 7 -7.31 1.71 -2.36
N CYS A 8 -7.98 2.30 -1.36
CA CYS A 8 -7.34 3.26 -0.46
C CYS A 8 -6.22 2.58 0.34
N LEU A 9 -5.05 3.23 0.40
CA LEU A 9 -3.86 2.78 1.10
C LEU A 9 -3.78 3.26 2.57
N ASN A 10 -4.78 4.03 3.02
CA ASN A 10 -4.89 4.39 4.44
C ASN A 10 -5.41 3.18 5.23
N PRO A 11 -4.65 2.66 6.23
CA PRO A 11 -5.05 1.50 7.04
C PRO A 11 -6.40 1.68 7.74
N GLU A 12 -6.77 2.91 8.12
CA GLU A 12 -8.03 3.19 8.82
C GLU A 12 -9.24 3.34 7.87
N CYS A 13 -9.01 3.34 6.56
CA CYS A 13 -10.07 3.63 5.58
C CYS A 13 -10.37 2.46 4.66
N LEU A 14 -9.34 1.92 4.00
CA LEU A 14 -9.38 0.79 3.05
C LEU A 14 -10.63 0.76 2.12
N SER A 15 -11.14 1.92 1.70
CA SER A 15 -12.32 1.98 0.84
C SER A 15 -11.95 1.82 -0.63
N GLN A 16 -12.89 1.29 -1.42
CA GLN A 16 -12.78 1.25 -2.87
C GLN A 16 -13.22 2.58 -3.50
N ASN A 17 -12.51 3.00 -4.53
CA ASN A 17 -12.73 4.24 -5.26
C ASN A 17 -12.73 3.96 -6.76
N GLN A 18 -13.30 4.86 -7.55
CA GLN A 18 -13.16 4.81 -9.00
C GLN A 18 -11.73 5.20 -9.40
N PHE A 19 -11.18 4.58 -10.44
CA PHE A 19 -9.81 4.80 -10.90
C PHE A 19 -9.49 6.25 -11.32
N SER A 20 -10.48 7.02 -11.78
CA SER A 20 -10.30 8.42 -12.18
C SER A 20 -10.06 9.36 -10.99
N ILE A 21 -10.34 8.90 -9.77
CA ILE A 21 -10.25 9.71 -8.56
C ILE A 21 -8.81 9.68 -8.04
N LYS A 22 -8.25 10.87 -7.74
CA LYS A 22 -6.89 11.01 -7.21
C LYS A 22 -6.81 10.88 -5.68
N PHE A 23 -7.91 11.22 -4.99
CA PHE A 23 -8.02 11.24 -3.53
C PHE A 23 -9.21 10.43 -3.06
N CYS A 24 -9.02 9.62 -2.03
CA CYS A 24 -10.06 8.78 -1.48
C CYS A 24 -11.29 9.61 -1.11
N VAL A 25 -12.47 9.23 -1.63
CA VAL A 25 -13.71 9.97 -1.36
C VAL A 25 -14.13 9.92 0.10
N LYS A 26 -13.66 8.91 0.85
CA LYS A 26 -14.02 8.68 2.25
C LYS A 26 -13.08 9.39 3.23
N CYS A 27 -11.78 9.46 2.96
CA CYS A 27 -10.79 10.00 3.91
C CYS A 27 -9.83 11.05 3.34
N GLY A 28 -9.95 11.42 2.05
CA GLY A 28 -9.06 12.38 1.41
C GLY A 28 -7.64 11.88 1.13
N HIS A 29 -7.28 10.66 1.55
CA HIS A 29 -5.94 10.12 1.32
C HIS A 29 -5.65 9.94 -0.18
N LYS A 30 -4.43 10.28 -0.60
CA LYS A 30 -3.99 10.13 -1.99
C LYS A 30 -4.01 8.66 -2.41
N LEU A 31 -4.63 8.35 -3.55
CA LEU A 31 -4.79 6.96 -4.02
C LEU A 31 -3.56 6.45 -4.80
N LEU A 32 -2.77 7.36 -5.36
CA LEU A 32 -1.50 7.07 -6.03
C LEU A 32 -0.34 7.15 -5.04
N LEU A 33 0.30 6.01 -4.81
CA LEU A 33 1.51 5.93 -4.01
C LEU A 33 2.71 6.46 -4.82
N GLY A 34 3.38 7.48 -4.29
CA GLY A 34 4.53 8.10 -4.95
C GLY A 34 4.22 8.64 -6.35
N ASP A 35 2.97 9.04 -6.60
CA ASP A 35 2.47 9.47 -7.92
C ASP A 35 2.60 8.42 -9.03
N ARG A 36 2.79 7.15 -8.67
CA ARG A 36 3.17 6.09 -9.61
C ARG A 36 2.35 4.82 -9.47
N TYR A 37 2.14 4.34 -8.25
CA TYR A 37 1.50 3.04 -8.05
C TYR A 37 0.06 3.21 -7.60
N LEU A 38 -0.86 2.58 -8.33
CA LEU A 38 -2.26 2.57 -7.96
C LEU A 38 -2.64 1.19 -7.43
N ALA A 39 -2.99 1.11 -6.15
CA ALA A 39 -3.47 -0.12 -5.54
C ALA A 39 -4.86 -0.48 -6.10
N SER A 40 -5.07 -1.72 -6.50
CA SER A 40 -6.36 -2.21 -7.02
C SER A 40 -7.12 -3.06 -6.02
N LYS A 41 -6.41 -3.85 -5.20
CA LYS A 41 -7.03 -4.81 -4.27
C LYS A 41 -6.08 -5.22 -3.16
N ILE A 42 -6.62 -5.47 -1.97
CA ILE A 42 -5.91 -6.12 -0.85
C ILE A 42 -5.76 -7.62 -1.14
N ILE A 43 -4.53 -8.13 -1.12
CA ILE A 43 -4.20 -9.55 -1.33
C ILE A 43 -3.63 -10.23 -0.09
N GLY A 44 -3.33 -9.48 0.96
CA GLY A 44 -2.96 -10.00 2.27
C GLY A 44 -3.07 -8.93 3.33
N SER A 45 -3.38 -9.32 4.56
CA SER A 45 -3.43 -8.42 5.72
C SER A 45 -3.09 -9.20 6.98
N GLY A 46 -2.33 -8.61 7.89
CA GLY A 46 -1.98 -9.23 9.17
C GLY A 46 -1.48 -8.20 10.18
N GLY A 47 -1.13 -8.63 11.39
CA GLY A 47 -0.69 -7.74 12.49
C GLY A 47 0.61 -6.96 12.25
N PHE A 48 1.21 -7.08 11.07
CA PHE A 48 2.44 -6.40 10.67
C PHE A 48 2.22 -5.44 9.49
N GLY A 49 1.06 -5.46 8.82
CA GLY A 49 0.95 -4.81 7.53
C GLY A 49 -0.21 -5.22 6.65
N GLY A 50 -0.25 -4.56 5.48
CA GLY A 50 -1.16 -4.87 4.38
C GLY A 50 -0.39 -5.09 3.09
N THR A 51 -0.81 -6.07 2.30
CA THR A 51 -0.27 -6.38 0.98
C THR A 51 -1.34 -6.12 -0.07
N PHE A 52 -1.01 -5.34 -1.09
CA PHE A 52 -1.92 -4.89 -2.13
C PHE A 52 -1.39 -5.28 -3.51
N LEU A 53 -2.28 -5.77 -4.36
CA LEU A 53 -2.04 -5.78 -5.81
C LEU A 53 -2.18 -4.34 -6.30
N ALA A 54 -1.23 -3.91 -7.13
CA ALA A 54 -1.17 -2.56 -7.67
C ALA A 54 -0.76 -2.57 -9.15
N VAL A 55 -0.85 -1.41 -9.77
CA VAL A 55 -0.42 -1.15 -11.14
C VAL A 55 0.61 -0.02 -11.14
N ASP A 56 1.71 -0.20 -11.87
CA ASP A 56 2.71 0.84 -12.13
C ASP A 56 2.22 1.73 -13.28
N GLU A 57 1.58 2.85 -12.95
CA GLU A 57 0.96 3.77 -13.91
C GLU A 57 1.99 4.57 -14.73
N GLN A 58 3.26 4.58 -14.33
CA GLN A 58 4.32 5.29 -15.03
C GLN A 58 4.87 4.48 -16.22
N LYS A 59 4.72 3.16 -16.22
CA LYS A 59 5.18 2.31 -17.33
C LYS A 59 4.10 2.19 -18.41
N PRO A 60 4.44 2.28 -19.71
CA PRO A 60 3.45 2.19 -20.80
C PRO A 60 2.63 0.89 -20.79
N SER A 61 3.25 -0.22 -20.39
CA SER A 61 2.60 -1.53 -20.30
C SER A 61 1.73 -1.72 -19.06
N LYS A 62 1.70 -0.73 -18.15
CA LYS A 62 0.97 -0.76 -16.87
C LYS A 62 1.08 -2.11 -16.15
N PRO A 63 2.30 -2.59 -15.87
CA PRO A 63 2.49 -3.89 -15.28
C PRO A 63 1.92 -3.94 -13.86
N LYS A 64 1.40 -5.11 -13.50
CA LYS A 64 0.98 -5.39 -12.13
C LYS A 64 2.20 -5.48 -11.22
N CYS A 65 2.05 -4.98 -10.01
CA CYS A 65 3.07 -4.95 -8.97
C CYS A 65 2.42 -5.20 -7.61
N VAL A 66 3.24 -5.35 -6.56
CA VAL A 66 2.77 -5.53 -5.19
C VAL A 66 3.24 -4.37 -4.32
N ILE A 67 2.35 -3.84 -3.50
CA ILE A 67 2.68 -2.88 -2.44
C ILE A 67 2.59 -3.64 -1.12
N LYS A 68 3.67 -3.62 -0.32
CA LYS A 68 3.69 -4.14 1.05
C LYS A 68 3.81 -2.94 2.00
N GLN A 69 2.76 -2.66 2.76
CA GLN A 69 2.76 -1.65 3.82
C GLN A 69 3.08 -2.31 5.15
N PHE A 70 3.95 -1.67 5.93
CA PHE A 70 4.31 -2.11 7.27
C PHE A 70 3.78 -1.12 8.30
N PHE A 71 3.08 -1.62 9.32
CA PHE A 71 2.46 -0.80 10.36
C PHE A 71 3.09 -1.14 11.72
N PRO A 72 4.09 -0.37 12.19
CA PRO A 72 4.78 -0.64 13.45
C PRO A 72 3.90 -0.41 14.69
N GLN A 73 2.86 0.43 14.60
CA GLN A 73 2.00 0.79 15.74
C GLN A 73 1.08 -0.34 16.22
N ALA A 74 0.86 -1.40 15.44
CA ALA A 74 0.01 -2.53 15.85
C ALA A 74 0.65 -3.45 16.91
N GLN A 75 1.94 -3.26 17.24
CA GLN A 75 2.73 -4.23 18.01
C GLN A 75 2.86 -3.92 19.51
N GLY A 76 2.46 -2.74 19.99
CA GLY A 76 3.00 -2.26 21.26
C GLY A 76 4.52 -2.04 21.15
N THR A 77 5.10 -1.29 22.09
CA THR A 77 6.45 -0.71 21.93
C THR A 77 7.60 -1.73 21.86
N ASP A 78 7.39 -3.00 22.20
CA ASP A 78 8.49 -3.94 22.44
C ASP A 78 8.91 -4.82 21.24
N ASN A 79 8.15 -4.85 20.13
CA ASN A 79 8.46 -5.72 18.97
C ASN A 79 8.72 -4.97 17.65
N ALA A 80 8.68 -3.64 17.66
CA ALA A 80 8.84 -2.82 16.45
C ALA A 80 10.21 -3.02 15.75
N GLU A 81 11.30 -3.17 16.53
CA GLU A 81 12.65 -3.33 15.97
C GLU A 81 12.89 -4.70 15.33
N LYS A 82 12.39 -5.79 15.94
CA LYS A 82 12.49 -7.13 15.34
C LYS A 82 11.63 -7.25 14.09
N ALA A 83 10.43 -6.68 14.11
CA ALA A 83 9.55 -6.67 12.95
C ALA A 83 10.14 -5.83 11.80
N LYS A 84 10.79 -4.69 12.11
CA LYS A 84 11.59 -3.93 11.13
C LYS A 84 12.73 -4.74 10.54
N GLN A 85 13.51 -5.45 11.36
CA GLN A 85 14.63 -6.29 10.88
C GLN A 85 14.18 -7.46 9.99
N LEU A 86 13.03 -8.08 10.27
CA LEU A 86 12.44 -9.11 9.42
C LEU A 86 11.91 -8.53 8.11
N PHE A 87 11.37 -7.31 8.16
CA PHE A 87 10.87 -6.58 7.00
C PHE A 87 11.99 -6.11 6.06
N ASP A 88 13.09 -5.58 6.62
CA ASP A 88 14.26 -5.12 5.86
C ASP A 88 14.97 -6.29 5.12
N LYS A 89 14.90 -7.51 5.67
CA LYS A 89 15.46 -8.72 5.02
C LYS A 89 14.69 -9.19 3.79
N GLU A 90 13.40 -8.86 3.66
CA GLU A 90 12.59 -9.21 2.48
C GLU A 90 12.73 -8.21 1.32
N ALA A 91 13.40 -7.07 1.53
CA ALA A 91 13.50 -5.97 0.56
C ALA A 91 14.48 -6.21 -0.62
N ILE A 92 14.93 -7.46 -0.84
CA ILE A 92 15.92 -7.82 -1.88
C ILE A 92 15.24 -8.08 -3.24
N GLU A 93 13.91 -8.17 -3.30
CA GLU A 93 13.14 -8.39 -4.54
C GLU A 93 12.52 -7.10 -5.09
N PRO A 94 12.54 -6.87 -6.43
CA PRO A 94 12.39 -5.55 -7.08
C PRO A 94 10.98 -4.92 -7.05
N VAL A 95 10.07 -5.36 -6.19
CA VAL A 95 8.70 -4.83 -6.13
C VAL A 95 8.17 -4.75 -4.69
N SER A 96 8.83 -3.97 -3.84
CA SER A 96 8.29 -3.59 -2.53
C SER A 96 8.64 -2.13 -2.24
N TYR A 97 7.74 -1.20 -2.58
CA TYR A 97 7.90 0.18 -2.10
C TYR A 97 7.52 0.20 -0.61
N LEU A 98 8.52 0.36 0.26
CA LEU A 98 8.42 0.38 1.71
C LEU A 98 7.83 1.73 2.15
N MET A 99 6.69 1.71 2.84
CA MET A 99 6.20 2.88 3.58
C MET A 99 6.39 2.61 5.07
N SER A 100 7.47 3.16 5.63
CA SER A 100 7.55 3.46 7.05
C SER A 100 6.59 4.61 7.31
N SER A 101 5.43 4.31 7.90
CA SER A 101 4.53 5.34 8.41
C SER A 101 5.29 6.18 9.44
N ASN A 102 5.44 7.49 9.17
CA ASN A 102 5.54 8.56 10.17
C ASN A 102 5.54 9.92 9.46
N SER A 103 4.38 10.58 9.43
CA SER A 103 4.19 11.95 9.91
C SER A 103 2.75 12.39 9.61
N PHE A 104 2.19 13.13 10.59
CA PHE A 104 0.86 13.75 10.66
C PHE A 104 0.24 14.23 9.35
#